data_AF-A0A939S5E7-F1
#
_entry.id   AF-A0A939S5E7-F1
#
_cell.length_a   1.000
_cell.length_b   1.000
_cell.length_c   1.000
_cell.angle_alpha   90.00
_cell.angle_beta   90.00
_cell.angle_gamma   90.00
#
_symmetry.space_group_name_H-M   'P 1'
#
loop_
_entity.id
_entity.type
_entity.pdbx_description
1 polymer ?
#
loop_
_entity_poly.entity_id
_entity_poly.type
_entity_poly.pdbx_seq_one_letter_code
_entity_poly.pdbx_strand_id
1 'polypeptide(L)' 'MRSVIAIVVTVGASSPVLALTQGEIEAKLRAAGYSQIQEVPSGKIKTYRAIKEGTERSLVVDSTGHIKELR' A
#
# COMPACT_ATOMS: atom_id res chain seq x y z
N MET A 1 29.05 -24.17 23.67
CA MET A 1 27.60 -23.84 23.71
C MET A 1 27.44 -22.41 24.18
N ARG A 2 26.43 -21.71 23.61
CA ARG A 2 25.86 -20.39 23.98
C ARG A 2 26.33 -19.23 23.09
N SER A 3 25.50 -18.39 22.49
CA SER A 3 24.08 -18.40 22.09
C SER A 3 23.99 -17.24 21.09
N VAL A 4 23.52 -17.48 19.86
CA VAL A 4 23.31 -16.40 18.88
C VAL A 4 21.97 -15.73 19.21
N ILE A 5 22.01 -14.48 19.69
CA ILE A 5 20.82 -13.68 19.92
C ILE A 5 20.36 -13.15 18.56
N ALA A 6 19.34 -13.80 17.98
CA ALA A 6 18.64 -13.28 16.81
C ALA A 6 17.57 -12.28 17.29
N ILE A 7 17.80 -10.99 17.06
CA ILE A 7 16.79 -9.95 17.27
C ILE A 7 15.80 -10.05 16.10
N VAL A 8 14.64 -10.64 16.35
CA VAL A 8 13.49 -10.56 15.44
C VAL A 8 12.80 -9.22 15.71
N VAL A 9 13.01 -8.25 14.82
CA VAL A 9 12.21 -7.03 14.78
C VAL A 9 10.92 -7.36 14.03
N THR A 10 9.90 -7.82 14.75
CA THR A 10 8.53 -7.78 14.22
C THR A 10 8.05 -6.33 14.26
N VAL A 11 8.17 -5.63 13.13
CA VAL A 11 7.44 -4.37 12.92
C VAL A 11 5.96 -4.73 12.88
N GLY A 12 5.30 -4.60 14.03
CA GLY A 12 3.84 -4.60 14.11
C GLY A 12 3.34 -3.36 13.38
N ALA A 13 2.81 -3.55 12.18
CA ALA A 13 2.15 -2.49 11.42
C ALA A 13 0.85 -2.10 12.14
N SER A 14 0.94 -1.12 13.03
CA SER A 14 -0.22 -0.43 13.57
C SER A 14 -0.78 0.48 12.48
N SER A 15 -1.77 0.00 11.72
CA SER A 15 -2.47 0.83 10.73
C SER A 15 -3.54 1.67 11.46
N PRO A 16 -3.42 3.01 11.48
CA PRO A 16 -4.44 3.86 12.08
C PRO A 16 -5.70 3.84 11.19
N VAL A 17 -6.88 3.64 11.78
CA VAL A 17 -8.15 3.91 11.13
C VAL A 17 -8.31 5.44 11.10
N LEU A 18 -7.84 6.07 10.03
CA LEU A 18 -8.07 7.49 9.77
C LEU A 18 -8.65 7.62 8.35
N ALA A 19 -9.59 8.53 8.19
CA ALA A 19 -10.28 8.82 6.94
C ALA A 19 -9.28 8.84 5.76
N LEU A 20 -9.67 8.27 4.62
CA LEU A 20 -8.82 8.01 3.45
C LEU A 20 -8.10 9.27 2.92
N THR A 21 -7.00 9.58 3.56
CA THR A 21 -6.01 10.52 3.06
C THR A 21 -5.10 9.78 2.08
N GLN A 22 -4.42 10.52 1.22
CA GLN A 22 -3.46 9.96 0.26
C GLN A 22 -2.41 9.07 0.97
N GLY A 23 -1.93 9.48 2.15
CA GLY A 23 -0.97 8.70 2.95
C GLY A 23 -1.53 7.36 3.43
N GLU A 24 -2.83 7.28 3.76
CA GLU A 24 -3.48 6.03 4.17
C GLU A 24 -3.61 5.06 2.98
N ILE A 25 -3.90 5.58 1.79
CA ILE A 25 -3.94 4.78 0.56
C ILE A 25 -2.56 4.19 0.28
N GLU A 26 -1.52 5.02 0.37
CA GLU A 26 -0.14 4.57 0.17
C GLU A 26 0.28 3.54 1.22
N ALA A 27 -0.07 3.74 2.49
CA ALA A 27 0.21 2.80 3.56
C ALA A 27 -0.50 1.45 3.36
N LYS A 28 -1.77 1.47 2.96
CA LYS A 28 -2.58 0.27 2.69
C LYS A 28 -2.10 -0.48 1.46
N LEU A 29 -1.70 0.22 0.40
CA LEU A 29 -1.06 -0.36 -0.78
C LEU A 29 0.29 -0.97 -0.41
N ARG A 30 1.11 -0.28 0.39
CA ARG A 30 2.38 -0.81 0.88
C ARG A 30 2.21 -2.05 1.75
N ALA A 31 1.22 -2.05 2.65
CA ALA A 31 0.86 -3.20 3.48
C ALA A 31 0.35 -4.39 2.65
N ALA A 32 -0.30 -4.13 1.50
CA ALA A 32 -0.73 -5.15 0.55
C ALA A 32 0.40 -5.64 -0.39
N GLY A 33 1.63 -5.17 -0.20
CA GLY A 33 2.81 -5.59 -0.96
C GLY A 33 3.06 -4.80 -2.25
N TYR A 34 2.35 -3.70 -2.45
CA TYR A 34 2.61 -2.79 -3.57
C TYR A 34 3.77 -1.84 -3.24
N SER A 35 4.62 -1.59 -4.22
CA SER A 35 5.79 -0.72 -4.18
C SER A 35 5.71 0.30 -5.32
N GLN A 36 6.48 1.38 -5.27
CA GLN A 36 6.44 2.45 -6.29
C GLN A 36 5.02 2.96 -6.56
N ILE A 37 4.31 3.31 -5.49
CA ILE A 37 2.94 3.85 -5.55
C ILE A 37 3.01 5.28 -6.09
N GLN A 38 2.33 5.53 -7.20
CA GLN A 38 2.27 6.83 -7.87
C GLN A 38 0.81 7.18 -8.12
N GLU A 39 0.35 8.30 -7.59
CA GLU A 39 -0.98 8.84 -7.90
C GLU A 39 -1.00 9.34 -9.35
N VAL A 40 -1.95 8.85 -10.14
CA VAL A 40 -2.20 9.27 -11.52
C VAL A 40 -3.49 10.10 -11.51
N PRO A 41 -3.41 11.42 -11.73
CA PRO A 41 -4.60 12.26 -11.81
C PRO A 41 -5.43 11.83 -13.03
N SER A 42 -6.57 11.17 -12.77
CA SER A 42 -7.54 10.72 -13.79
C SER A 42 -8.91 11.35 -13.52
N GLY A 43 -8.98 12.67 -13.67
CA GLY A 43 -10.24 13.43 -13.58
C GLY A 43 -10.94 13.27 -12.23
N LYS A 44 -12.12 12.62 -12.21
CA LYS A 44 -12.93 12.43 -11.00
C LYS A 44 -12.51 11.24 -10.13
N ILE A 45 -11.67 10.35 -10.64
CA ILE A 45 -11.31 9.09 -9.98
C ILE A 45 -9.83 9.14 -9.62
N LYS A 46 -9.51 8.82 -8.36
CA LYS A 46 -8.12 8.66 -7.92
C LYS A 46 -7.60 7.32 -8.40
N THR A 47 -6.78 7.36 -9.44
CA THR A 47 -6.06 6.20 -9.96
C THR A 47 -4.65 6.24 -9.37
N TYR A 48 -4.11 5.08 -9.04
CA TYR A 48 -2.74 4.86 -8.57
C TYR A 48 -2.09 3.83 -9.47
N ARG A 49 -0.81 3.99 -9.76
CA ARG A 49 0.03 2.94 -10.31
C ARG A 49 0.91 2.43 -9.20
N ALA A 50 1.02 1.12 -9.06
CA ALA A 50 1.96 0.54 -8.13
C ALA A 50 2.45 -0.81 -8.66
N ILE A 51 3.67 -1.17 -8.28
CA ILE A 51 4.31 -2.42 -8.67
C ILE A 51 4.09 -3.44 -7.56
N LYS A 52 3.50 -4.58 -7.90
CA LYS A 52 3.36 -5.73 -7.01
C LYS A 52 4.10 -6.91 -7.63
N GLU A 53 5.01 -7.52 -6.87
CA GLU A 53 5.79 -8.67 -7.32
C GLU A 53 6.51 -8.45 -8.67
N GLY A 54 6.99 -7.23 -8.91
CA GLY A 54 7.67 -6.86 -10.16
C GLY A 54 6.74 -6.56 -11.35
N THR A 55 5.42 -6.67 -11.18
CA THR A 55 4.44 -6.31 -12.21
C THR A 55 3.80 -4.96 -11.90
N GLU A 56 3.82 -4.02 -12.84
CA GLU A 56 3.05 -2.77 -12.73
C GLU A 56 1.55 -3.08 -12.76
N ARG A 57 0.82 -2.61 -11.75
CA ARG A 57 -0.63 -2.70 -11.63
C ARG A 57 -1.22 -1.31 -11.51
N SER A 58 -2.24 -1.05 -12.31
CA SER A 58 -3.06 0.13 -12.13
C SER A 58 -4.16 -0.18 -11.11
N LEU A 59 -4.39 0.74 -10.20
CA LEU A 59 -5.27 0.61 -9.04
C LEU A 59 -6.19 1.82 -9.05
N VAL A 60 -7.47 1.63 -8.78
CA VAL A 60 -8.41 2.73 -8.56
C VAL A 60 -8.82 2.67 -7.10
N VAL A 61 -8.77 3.82 -6.43
CA VAL A 61 -9.24 3.92 -5.06
C VAL A 61 -10.48 4.77 -5.05
N ASP A 62 -11.59 4.14 -4.68
CA ASP A 62 -12.86 4.82 -4.47
C ASP A 62 -12.79 5.70 -3.20
N SER A 63 -13.68 6.68 -3.07
CA SER A 63 -13.79 7.55 -1.88
C SER A 63 -14.02 6.76 -0.58
N THR A 64 -14.54 5.53 -0.68
CA THR A 64 -14.71 4.57 0.42
C THR A 64 -13.43 3.79 0.78
N GLY A 65 -12.37 3.95 -0.01
CA GLY A 65 -11.09 3.26 0.17
C GLY A 65 -11.06 1.84 -0.33
N HIS A 66 -12.06 1.46 -1.13
CA HIS A 66 -11.99 0.26 -1.93
C HIS A 66 -10.93 0.43 -3.01
N ILE A 67 -9.95 -0.48 -2.98
CA ILE A 67 -8.89 -0.57 -3.98
C ILE A 67 -9.37 -1.56 -5.04
N LYS A 68 -9.36 -1.15 -6.30
CA LYS A 68 -9.78 -1.96 -7.43
C LYS A 68 -8.67 -2.01 -8.45
N GLU A 69 -8.18 -3.21 -8.76
CA GLU A 69 -7.14 -3.39 -9.78
C GLU A 69 -7.73 -3.22 -11.18
N LEU A 70 -7.16 -2.30 -11.95
CA LEU A 70 -7.33 -2.19 -13.38
C LEU A 70 -6.27 -3.11 -14.01
N ARG A 71 -6.74 -4.25 -14.53
CA ARG A 71 -5.94 -5.34 -15.09
C ARG A 71 -4.99 -4.87 -16.19
#